data_AF-A0DLW8-F1
#
_entry.id   AF-A0DLW8-F1
#
_cell.length_a   1.000
_cell.length_b   1.000
_cell.length_c   1.000
_cell.angle_alpha   90.00
_cell.angle_beta   90.00
_cell.angle_gamma   90.00
#
_symmetry.space_group_name_H-M   'P 1'
#
loop_
_entity.id
_entity.type
_entity.pdbx_description
1 polymer ?
#
loop_
_entity_poly.entity_id
_entity_poly.type
_entity_poly.pdbx_seq_one_letter_code
_entity_poly.pdbx_strand_id
1 'polypeptide(L)'
;MNGCEYTCPCCNRKCDQDNDDNHKHQCQNGHQIRGINGILTKTSPSLYTCEEILDEWTLHTLETKLYKTWKETKQIHSNWLFKSQNEENKLNNKLKWTNIWNKGYGKLICSYQEKQLKKKSSIQIQLL
;
A
#
# COMPACT_ATOMS: atom_id res chain seq x y z
N MET A 1 -4.49 -21.87 7.54
CA MET A 1 -3.83 -20.66 7.00
C MET A 1 -4.32 -19.54 7.89
N ASN A 2 -3.45 -19.02 8.76
CA ASN A 2 -3.85 -18.06 9.81
C ASN A 2 -3.88 -16.66 9.20
N GLY A 3 -5.05 -16.01 9.27
CA GLY A 3 -5.30 -14.71 8.66
C GLY A 3 -6.73 -14.61 8.13
N CYS A 4 -7.37 -13.48 8.43
CA CYS A 4 -8.69 -13.11 7.94
C CYS A 4 -8.78 -13.13 6.39
N GLU A 5 -9.89 -13.64 5.85
CA GLU A 5 -10.06 -13.85 4.40
C GLU A 5 -10.21 -12.56 3.60
N TYR A 6 -10.50 -11.44 4.28
CA TYR A 6 -10.78 -10.15 3.66
C TYR A 6 -9.51 -9.40 3.28
N THR A 7 -9.57 -8.70 2.14
CA THR A 7 -8.53 -7.77 1.69
C THR A 7 -8.97 -6.32 1.86
N CYS A 8 -8.01 -5.44 2.11
CA CYS A 8 -8.28 -4.03 2.28
C CYS A 8 -8.86 -3.44 0.99
N PRO A 9 -10.02 -2.75 1.05
CA PRO A 9 -10.64 -2.18 -0.14
C PRO A 9 -9.77 -1.10 -0.81
N CYS A 10 -8.79 -0.55 -0.10
CA CYS A 10 -7.95 0.54 -0.59
C CYS A 10 -6.58 0.08 -1.11
N CYS A 11 -5.91 -0.83 -0.40
CA CYS A 11 -4.56 -1.29 -0.76
C CYS A 11 -4.49 -2.77 -1.20
N ASN A 12 -5.62 -3.49 -1.17
CA ASN A 12 -5.76 -4.91 -1.52
C ASN A 12 -4.81 -5.87 -0.79
N ARG A 13 -4.26 -5.46 0.36
CA ARG A 13 -3.50 -6.34 1.25
C ARG A 13 -4.44 -7.20 2.08
N LYS A 14 -4.03 -8.44 2.36
CA LYS A 14 -4.75 -9.31 3.31
C LYS A 14 -4.70 -8.71 4.71
N CYS A 15 -5.76 -8.94 5.47
CA CYS A 15 -5.76 -8.65 6.89
C CYS A 15 -4.74 -9.56 7.60
N ASP A 16 -3.87 -8.95 8.41
CA ASP A 16 -2.75 -9.64 9.07
C ASP A 16 -3.14 -10.22 10.45
N GLN A 17 -4.44 -10.28 10.77
CA GLN A 17 -4.96 -10.79 12.05
C GLN A 17 -5.84 -12.02 11.88
N ASP A 18 -5.84 -12.84 12.93
CA ASP A 18 -6.72 -14.00 13.03
C ASP A 18 -8.19 -13.56 13.11
N ASN A 19 -9.06 -14.42 12.57
CA ASN A 19 -10.50 -14.18 12.49
C ASN A 19 -11.15 -14.53 13.84
N ASP A 20 -11.48 -13.51 14.64
CA ASP A 20 -12.29 -13.60 15.86
C ASP A 20 -13.64 -12.89 15.62
N ASP A 21 -14.72 -13.29 16.27
CA ASP A 21 -16.08 -12.77 16.05
C ASP A 21 -16.20 -11.24 16.29
N ASN A 22 -15.24 -10.63 17.00
CA ASN A 22 -15.15 -9.19 17.24
C ASN A 22 -13.98 -8.50 16.50
N HIS A 23 -13.33 -9.17 15.55
CA HIS A 23 -12.17 -8.61 14.87
C HIS A 23 -12.58 -7.44 13.94
N LYS A 24 -11.83 -6.35 14.00
CA LYS A 24 -11.87 -5.31 12.98
C LYS A 24 -10.72 -5.52 12.02
N HIS A 25 -10.99 -5.42 10.73
CA HIS A 25 -9.97 -5.64 9.71
C HIS A 25 -8.88 -4.56 9.79
N GLN A 26 -7.61 -4.95 9.75
CA GLN A 26 -6.50 -4.01 9.81
C GLN A 26 -5.28 -4.51 9.03
N CYS A 27 -4.47 -3.56 8.55
CA CYS A 27 -3.16 -3.83 7.97
C CYS A 27 -2.09 -3.52 9.01
N GLN A 28 -1.31 -4.49 9.48
CA GLN A 28 -0.36 -4.28 10.58
C GLN A 28 0.91 -3.51 10.18
N ASN A 29 1.21 -3.41 8.89
CA ASN A 29 2.54 -2.95 8.44
C ASN A 29 2.51 -1.63 7.66
N GLY A 30 1.50 -0.80 7.86
CA GLY A 30 1.31 0.39 7.02
C GLY A 30 0.62 0.03 5.72
N HIS A 31 -0.51 0.66 5.46
CA HIS A 31 -1.31 0.46 4.25
C HIS A 31 -0.68 1.17 3.04
N GLN A 32 0.29 0.66 2.28
CA GLN A 32 0.66 1.38 1.04
C GLN A 32 -0.55 1.47 0.09
N ILE A 33 -1.16 2.64 -0.11
CA ILE A 33 -2.06 2.82 -1.25
C ILE A 33 -1.15 2.76 -2.46
N ARG A 34 -1.12 1.60 -3.11
CA ARG A 34 -0.52 1.48 -4.42
C ARG A 34 -1.59 1.94 -5.38
N GLY A 35 -1.30 2.92 -6.23
CA GLY A 35 -2.22 3.29 -7.32
C GLY A 35 -2.58 2.13 -8.26
N ILE A 36 -1.95 0.96 -8.08
CA ILE A 36 -2.31 -0.33 -8.66
C ILE A 36 -3.77 -0.74 -8.34
N ASN A 37 -4.34 -0.34 -7.20
CA ASN A 37 -5.74 -0.65 -6.87
C ASN A 37 -6.75 0.35 -7.47
N GLY A 38 -6.33 1.13 -8.47
CA GLY A 38 -7.20 2.10 -9.13
C GLY A 38 -7.59 3.30 -8.27
N ILE A 39 -6.95 3.51 -7.11
CA ILE A 39 -7.19 4.69 -6.27
C ILE A 39 -6.10 5.72 -6.50
N LEU A 40 -6.51 6.91 -6.91
CA LEU A 40 -5.68 8.08 -7.06
C LEU A 40 -5.92 9.04 -5.89
N THR A 41 -4.86 9.63 -5.36
CA THR A 41 -4.98 10.79 -4.46
C THR A 41 -4.84 12.04 -5.31
N LYS A 42 -5.86 12.91 -5.30
CA LYS A 42 -5.98 14.06 -6.20
C LYS A 42 -6.05 13.63 -7.67
N THR A 43 -4.90 13.40 -8.31
CA THR A 43 -4.79 13.09 -9.75
C THR A 43 -3.70 12.07 -10.09
N SER A 44 -2.93 11.61 -9.11
CA SER A 44 -1.82 10.68 -9.34
C SER A 44 -1.94 9.43 -8.46
N PRO A 45 -1.33 8.31 -8.89
CA PRO A 45 -1.10 7.17 -8.03
C PRO A 45 -0.49 7.63 -6.70
N SER A 46 -1.16 7.31 -5.61
CA SER A 46 -0.62 7.63 -4.30
C SER A 46 0.61 6.78 -4.02
N LEU A 47 1.58 7.35 -3.31
CA LEU A 47 2.62 6.60 -2.61
C LEU A 47 2.37 6.59 -1.09
N TYR A 48 1.35 7.33 -0.66
CA TYR A 48 0.98 7.44 0.74
C TYR A 48 0.35 6.15 1.21
N THR A 49 0.56 5.88 2.48
CA THR A 49 -0.16 4.84 3.16
C THR A 49 -1.58 5.29 3.55
N CYS A 50 -2.56 4.40 3.73
CA CYS A 50 -3.89 4.77 4.22
C CYS A 50 -3.84 5.53 5.55
N GLU A 51 -2.81 5.30 6.37
CA GLU A 51 -2.56 6.01 7.62
C GLU A 51 -1.95 7.41 7.43
N GLU A 52 -1.33 7.68 6.27
CA GLU A 52 -0.73 8.98 5.93
C GLU A 52 -1.69 9.88 5.16
N ILE A 53 -2.79 9.33 4.64
CA ILE A 53 -3.80 10.12 3.92
C ILE A 53 -4.65 10.88 4.92
N LEU A 54 -4.73 12.20 4.72
CA LEU A 54 -5.55 13.07 5.54
C LEU A 54 -7.03 12.91 5.17
N ASP A 55 -7.90 13.08 6.15
CA ASP A 55 -9.35 12.89 6.04
C ASP A 55 -9.98 13.73 4.93
N GLU A 56 -9.42 14.92 4.71
CA GLU A 56 -9.87 15.91 3.74
C GLU A 56 -9.38 15.61 2.32
N TRP A 57 -8.46 14.67 2.13
CA TRP A 57 -7.94 14.37 0.81
C TRP A 57 -8.97 13.64 -0.03
N THR A 58 -9.14 14.11 -1.26
CA THR A 58 -10.01 13.47 -2.24
C THR A 58 -9.30 12.28 -2.87
N LEU A 59 -9.95 11.13 -2.77
CA LEU A 59 -9.64 9.91 -3.50
C LEU A 59 -10.50 9.83 -4.75
N HIS A 60 -9.89 9.44 -5.85
CA HIS A 60 -10.55 9.13 -7.10
C HIS A 60 -10.37 7.66 -7.42
N THR A 61 -11.47 6.93 -7.53
CA THR A 61 -11.46 5.51 -7.88
C THR A 61 -11.67 5.36 -9.38
N LEU A 62 -10.67 4.84 -10.11
CA LEU A 62 -10.67 4.72 -11.57
C LEU A 62 -11.77 3.80 -12.09
N GLU A 63 -12.10 2.72 -11.37
CA GLU A 63 -13.12 1.76 -11.76
C GLU A 63 -14.52 2.38 -11.78
N THR A 64 -14.86 3.11 -10.71
CA THR A 64 -16.20 3.69 -10.52
C THR A 64 -16.29 5.15 -10.96
N LYS A 65 -15.16 5.80 -11.25
CA LYS A 65 -15.02 7.25 -11.51
C LYS A 65 -15.56 8.13 -10.37
N LEU A 66 -15.62 7.59 -9.17
CA LEU A 66 -16.14 8.30 -7.99
C LEU A 66 -15.03 9.09 -7.29
N TYR A 67 -15.41 10.28 -6.83
CA TYR A 67 -14.60 11.13 -5.96
C TYR A 67 -15.19 11.08 -4.55
N LYS A 68 -14.37 10.70 -3.58
CA LYS A 68 -14.75 10.70 -2.16
C LYS A 68 -13.59 11.22 -1.33
N THR A 69 -13.90 11.93 -0.27
CA THR A 69 -12.90 12.23 0.76
C THR A 69 -12.46 10.94 1.43
N TRP A 70 -11.24 10.95 2.00
CA TRP A 70 -10.77 9.82 2.77
C TRP A 70 -11.67 9.56 3.99
N LYS A 71 -12.18 10.63 4.61
CA LYS A 71 -13.18 10.56 5.68
C LYS A 71 -14.41 9.74 5.29
N GLU A 72 -15.02 10.02 4.14
CA GLU A 72 -16.18 9.28 3.63
C GLU A 72 -15.83 7.82 3.32
N THR A 73 -14.64 7.57 2.79
CA THR A 73 -14.17 6.21 2.49
C THR A 73 -14.05 5.38 3.76
N LYS A 74 -13.51 5.95 4.84
CA LYS A 74 -13.42 5.30 6.16
C LYS A 74 -14.80 5.02 6.77
N GLN A 75 -15.79 5.88 6.51
CA GLN A 75 -17.16 5.66 6.99
C GLN A 75 -17.84 4.48 6.27
N ILE A 76 -17.66 4.38 4.95
CA ILE A 76 -18.19 3.26 4.14
C ILE A 76 -17.58 1.94 4.58
N HIS A 77 -16.30 1.95 4.91
CA HIS A 77 -15.55 0.77 5.37
C HIS A 77 -15.30 0.83 6.89
N SER A 78 -16.32 1.13 7.68
CA SER A 78 -16.21 1.31 9.15
C SER A 78 -15.81 0.03 9.92
N ASN A 79 -15.93 -1.14 9.28
CA ASN A 79 -15.41 -2.42 9.75
C ASN A 79 -13.89 -2.56 9.57
N TRP A 80 -13.24 -1.62 8.88
CA TRP A 80 -11.79 -1.51 8.74
C TRP A 80 -11.22 -0.45 9.68
N LEU A 81 -10.13 -0.80 10.36
CA LEU A 81 -9.32 0.14 11.13
C LEU A 81 -8.21 0.71 10.23
N PHE A 82 -8.43 1.93 9.76
CA PHE A 82 -7.45 2.71 8.99
C PHE A 82 -6.56 3.59 9.88
N LYS A 83 -6.65 3.45 11.20
CA LYS A 83 -5.92 4.30 12.14
C LYS A 83 -4.42 4.02 12.06
N SER A 84 -3.63 5.08 12.19
CA SER A 84 -2.19 4.94 12.41
C SER A 84 -1.93 4.06 13.61
N GLN A 85 -1.08 3.04 13.43
CA GLN A 85 -0.38 2.49 14.58
C GLN A 85 0.34 3.62 15.30
N ASN A 86 0.44 3.49 16.64
CA ASN A 86 1.24 4.30 17.54
C ASN A 86 2.46 4.92 16.79
N GLU A 87 2.65 6.23 16.87
CA GLU A 87 3.76 6.93 16.17
C GLU A 87 5.13 6.28 16.46
N GLU A 88 5.27 5.67 17.64
CA GLU A 88 6.41 4.83 18.00
C GLU A 88 6.57 3.60 17.09
N ASN A 89 5.49 2.89 16.77
CA ASN A 89 5.51 1.74 15.84
C ASN A 89 5.84 2.16 14.41
N LYS A 90 5.35 3.33 13.97
CA LYS A 90 5.72 3.90 12.67
C LYS A 90 7.22 4.17 12.60
N LEU A 91 7.78 4.81 13.64
CA LEU A 91 9.21 5.08 13.73
C LEU A 91 10.02 3.78 13.75
N ASN A 92 9.62 2.81 14.56
CA ASN A 92 10.26 1.49 14.65
C ASN A 92 10.25 0.76 13.31
N ASN A 93 9.12 0.76 12.60
CA ASN A 93 9.01 0.16 11.26
C ASN A 93 9.91 0.89 10.25
N LYS A 94 9.91 2.23 10.24
CA LYS A 94 10.80 3.01 9.37
C LYS A 94 12.26 2.67 9.61
N LEU A 95 12.68 2.59 10.87
CA LEU A 95 14.05 2.22 11.25
C LEU A 95 14.39 0.79 10.81
N LYS A 96 13.49 -0.16 11.06
CA LYS A 96 13.63 -1.57 10.65
C LYS A 96 13.84 -1.69 9.13
N TRP A 97 12.96 -1.08 8.33
CA TRP A 97 13.04 -1.17 6.87
C TRP A 97 14.24 -0.41 6.30
N THR A 98 14.59 0.74 6.88
CA THR A 98 15.81 1.48 6.53
C THR A 98 17.05 0.62 6.79
N ASN A 99 17.12 -0.06 7.93
CA ASN A 99 18.22 -0.95 8.25
C ASN A 99 18.31 -2.13 7.29
N ILE A 100 17.19 -2.76 6.94
CA ILE A 100 17.17 -3.84 5.95
C ILE A 100 17.67 -3.33 4.59
N TRP A 101 17.18 -2.18 4.14
CA TRP A 101 17.61 -1.56 2.89
C TRP A 101 19.12 -1.31 2.87
N ASN A 102 19.65 -0.72 3.94
CA ASN A 102 21.06 -0.35 4.09
C ASN A 102 21.99 -1.54 4.35
N LYS A 103 21.48 -2.69 4.79
CA LYS A 103 22.24 -3.96 4.92
C LYS A 103 22.60 -4.61 3.57
N GLY A 104 22.34 -3.92 2.44
CA GLY A 104 22.72 -4.37 1.10
C GLY A 104 21.56 -4.96 0.30
N TYR A 105 20.39 -5.17 0.90
CA TYR A 105 19.19 -5.62 0.17
C TYR A 105 18.72 -4.59 -0.85
N GLY A 106 18.84 -3.29 -0.54
CA GLY A 106 18.53 -2.23 -1.52
C GLY A 106 19.41 -2.34 -2.76
N LYS A 107 20.72 -2.53 -2.58
CA LYS A 107 21.67 -2.72 -3.69
C LYS A 107 21.33 -3.94 -4.54
N LEU A 108 20.96 -5.06 -3.90
CA LEU A 108 20.55 -6.27 -4.61
C LEU A 108 19.29 -6.05 -5.46
N ILE A 109 18.27 -5.39 -4.89
CA ILE A 109 17.03 -5.07 -5.61
C ILE A 109 17.31 -4.14 -6.80
N CYS A 110 18.08 -3.06 -6.61
CA CYS A 110 18.44 -2.15 -7.70
C CYS A 110 19.20 -2.88 -8.81
N SER A 111 20.20 -3.68 -8.45
CA SER A 111 20.98 -4.47 -9.41
C SER A 111 20.12 -5.45 -10.21
N TYR A 112 19.13 -6.08 -9.55
CA TYR A 112 18.18 -6.96 -10.21
C TYR A 112 17.30 -6.19 -11.20
N GLN A 113 16.71 -5.07 -10.79
CA GLN A 113 15.84 -4.27 -11.65
C GLN A 113 16.59 -3.70 -12.86
N GLU A 114 17.81 -3.19 -12.67
CA GLU A 114 18.66 -2.73 -13.77
C GLU A 114 18.92 -3.83 -14.81
N LYS A 115 19.19 -5.06 -14.37
CA LYS A 115 19.35 -6.21 -15.28
C LYS A 115 18.07 -6.52 -16.05
N GLN A 116 16.91 -6.44 -15.40
CA GLN A 116 15.62 -6.68 -16.06
C GLN A 116 15.30 -5.61 -17.10
N LEU A 117 15.59 -4.34 -16.80
CA LEU A 117 15.41 -3.24 -17.74
C LEU A 117 16.31 -3.40 -18.96
N LYS A 118 17.60 -3.68 -18.75
CA LYS A 118 18.54 -3.95 -19.85
C LYS A 118 18.08 -5.09 -20.76
N LYS A 119 17.62 -6.21 -20.18
CA LYS A 119 17.06 -7.33 -20.97
C LYS A 119 15.86 -6.91 -21.82
N LYS A 120 14.93 -6.13 -21.27
CA LYS A 120 13.76 -5.63 -22.01
C LYS A 120 14.16 -4.67 -23.15
N SER A 121 15.13 -3.80 -22.91
CA SER A 121 15.67 -2.89 -23.93
C SER A 121 16.40 -3.63 -25.05
N SER A 122 17.13 -4.71 -24.74
CA SER A 122 17.80 -5.53 -25.76
C SER A 122 16.84 -6.31 -26.66
N ILE A 123 15.68 -6.72 -26.13
CA ILE A 123 14.64 -7.41 -26.92
C ILE A 123 13.95 -6.45 -27.90
N GLN A 124 13.79 -5.17 -27.54
CA GLN A 124 13.21 -4.17 -28.45
C GLN A 124 14.13 -3.80 -29.63
N ILE A 125 15.45 -3.93 -29.49
CA ILE A 125 16.42 -3.64 -30.57
C ILE A 125 16.51 -4.80 -31.58
N GLN A 126 16.14 -6.02 -31.19
CA GLN A 126 16.19 -7.21 -32.08
C GLN A 126 14.91 -7.44 -32.90
N LEU A 127 13.89 -6.60 -32.72
CA LEU A 127 12.59 -6.70 -33.42
C LEU A 127 12.37 -5.53 -34.41
N LEU A 128 13.42 -4.76 -34.71
CA LEU A 128 13.49 -3.75 -35.77
C LEU A 128 14.55 -4.18 -36.79
#